data_AF-A0A0R3SRU5-F1
#
_entry.id   AF-A0A0R3SRU5-F1
#
_cell.length_a   1.000
_cell.length_b   1.000
_cell.length_c   1.000
_cell.angle_alpha   90.00
_cell.angle_beta   90.00
_cell.angle_gamma   90.00
#
_symmetry.space_group_name_H-M   'P 1'
#
loop_
_entity.id
_entity.type
_entity.pdbx_description
1 polymer ?
#
loop_
_entity_poly.entity_id
_entity_poly.type
_entity_poly.pdbx_seq_one_letter_code
_entity_poly.pdbx_strand_id
1 'polypeptide(L)'
;MYIDQKRSWFLHNGEHFERTDGGICVGSVIGVRLDCERGSLAYYLDDEPHGPIAFNDLPSGVYYPAISLNRDVQVTLRSGLEPPSSDSEDSDENTPASPLLNRPMSGKSNQ
;
A
#
# COMPACT_ATOMS: atom_id res chain seq x y z
N MET A 1 0.21 8.32 9.70
CA MET A 1 1.53 7.80 9.27
C MET A 1 2.61 8.86 9.48
N TYR A 2 3.80 8.44 9.89
CA TYR A 2 5.05 9.19 9.80
C TYR A 2 5.89 8.58 8.70
N ILE A 3 6.59 9.39 7.92
CA ILE A 3 7.41 8.90 6.80
C ILE A 3 8.65 9.78 6.64
N ASP A 4 9.79 9.13 6.42
CA ASP A 4 11.07 9.76 6.11
C ASP A 4 11.60 9.26 4.75
N GLN A 5 12.86 9.53 4.44
CA GLN A 5 13.47 9.14 3.16
C GLN A 5 13.73 7.64 3.01
N LYS A 6 13.58 6.86 4.08
CA LYS A 6 13.93 5.43 4.12
C LYS A 6 12.73 4.54 4.42
N ARG A 7 11.82 5.02 5.27
CA ARG A 7 10.74 4.21 5.84
C ARG A 7 9.55 5.02 6.31
N SER A 8 8.46 4.32 6.55
CA SER A 8 7.29 4.83 7.25
C SER A 8 6.98 4.02 8.52
N TRP A 9 6.15 4.58 9.39
CA TRP A 9 5.60 3.90 10.56
C TRP A 9 4.33 4.60 11.06
N PHE A 10 3.55 3.91 11.89
CA PHE A 10 2.46 4.51 12.64
C PHE A 10 2.90 4.86 14.06
N LEU A 11 2.34 5.95 14.58
CA LEU A 11 2.50 6.37 15.97
C LEU A 11 1.10 6.69 16.52
N HIS A 12 0.68 5.96 17.54
CA HIS A 12 -0.59 6.17 18.23
C HIS A 12 -0.41 5.90 19.71
N ASN A 13 -0.92 6.80 20.56
CA ASN A 13 -0.80 6.70 22.02
C ASN A 13 0.66 6.48 22.52
N GLY A 14 1.63 7.12 21.86
CA GLY A 14 3.06 6.98 22.17
C GLY A 14 3.74 5.72 21.63
N GLU A 15 2.98 4.77 21.06
CA GLU A 15 3.49 3.50 20.55
C GLU A 15 3.79 3.58 19.05
N HIS A 16 4.96 3.06 18.66
CA HIS A 16 5.37 2.94 17.26
C HIS A 16 5.11 1.53 16.74
N PHE A 17 4.39 1.40 15.63
CA PHE A 17 4.06 0.11 15.03
C PHE A 17 4.14 0.14 13.51
N GLU A 18 4.20 -1.05 12.89
CA GLU A 18 4.22 -1.28 11.44
C GLU A 18 5.26 -0.43 10.72
N ARG A 19 6.54 -0.70 11.01
CA ARG A 19 7.63 -0.11 10.23
C ARG A 19 7.64 -0.74 8.84
N THR A 20 7.57 0.10 7.82
CA THR A 20 7.59 -0.33 6.42
C THR A 20 8.76 0.32 5.70
N ASP A 21 9.53 -0.50 4.99
CA ASP A 21 10.63 -0.01 4.13
C ASP A 21 10.07 0.68 2.89
N GLY A 22 10.82 1.67 2.39
CA GLY A 22 10.35 2.58 1.35
C GLY A 22 9.96 3.92 1.97
N GLY A 23 10.54 4.99 1.45
CA GLY A 23 10.35 6.34 1.96
C GLY A 23 10.09 7.32 0.83
N ILE A 24 10.09 8.60 1.16
CA ILE A 24 9.78 9.68 0.22
C ILE A 24 11.02 10.41 -0.28
N CYS A 25 10.93 10.91 -1.51
CA CYS A 25 11.85 11.91 -2.05
C CYS A 25 11.06 13.10 -2.63
N VAL A 26 11.78 14.12 -3.10
CA VAL A 26 11.14 15.26 -3.77
C VAL A 26 10.45 14.75 -5.03
N GLY A 27 9.14 14.97 -5.11
CA GLY A 27 8.30 14.50 -6.21
C GLY A 27 7.43 13.29 -5.87
N SER A 28 7.70 12.59 -4.76
CA SER A 28 6.83 11.50 -4.30
C SER A 28 5.43 11.99 -3.96
N VAL A 29 4.43 11.14 -4.22
CA VAL A 29 3.03 11.36 -3.91
C VAL A 29 2.59 10.40 -2.80
N ILE A 30 1.99 10.94 -1.75
CA ILE A 30 1.35 10.14 -0.70
C ILE A 30 -0.16 10.13 -0.95
N GLY A 31 -0.69 8.97 -1.26
CA GLY A 31 -2.12 8.71 -1.31
C GLY A 31 -2.66 8.37 0.07
N VAL A 32 -3.87 8.84 0.36
CA VAL A 32 -4.59 8.52 1.59
C VAL A 32 -6.00 8.09 1.19
N ARG A 33 -6.37 6.86 1.52
CA ARG A 33 -7.71 6.32 1.24
C ARG A 33 -8.43 6.07 2.56
N LEU A 34 -9.52 6.80 2.76
CA LEU A 34 -10.50 6.51 3.79
C LEU A 34 -11.66 5.77 3.13
N ASP A 35 -11.80 4.49 3.43
CA ASP A 35 -12.96 3.70 3.05
C ASP A 35 -14.03 3.89 4.13
N CYS A 36 -15.04 4.68 3.81
CA CYS A 36 -16.14 4.99 4.73
C CYS A 36 -17.13 3.83 4.90
N GLU A 37 -17.15 2.86 3.99
CA GLU A 37 -18.03 1.70 4.09
C GLU A 37 -17.42 0.63 5.00
N ARG A 38 -16.12 0.35 4.82
CA ARG A 38 -15.38 -0.62 5.64
C ARG A 38 -14.81 -0.02 6.92
N GLY A 39 -14.79 1.31 7.03
CA GLY A 39 -14.21 2.02 8.17
C GLY A 39 -12.69 1.83 8.24
N SER A 40 -12.00 1.82 7.10
CA SER A 40 -10.55 1.57 7.04
C SER A 40 -9.78 2.77 6.49
N LEU A 41 -8.53 2.91 6.94
CA LEU A 41 -7.60 3.95 6.49
C LEU A 41 -6.30 3.30 6.00
N ALA A 42 -6.00 3.50 4.71
CA ALA A 42 -4.80 2.99 4.06
C ALA A 42 -3.99 4.12 3.41
N TYR A 43 -2.69 3.86 3.24
CA TYR A 43 -1.73 4.80 2.66
C TYR A 43 -1.08 4.20 1.41
N TYR A 44 -0.76 5.07 0.46
CA TYR A 44 -0.14 4.71 -0.81
C TYR A 44 1.08 5.62 -1.03
N LEU A 45 2.11 5.07 -1.67
CA LEU A 45 3.30 5.79 -2.10
C LEU A 45 3.42 5.63 -3.61
N ASP A 46 3.36 6.73 -4.34
CA ASP A 46 3.45 6.76 -5.81
C ASP A 46 2.44 5.78 -6.46
N ASP A 47 1.18 5.88 -6.01
CA ASP A 47 0.03 5.06 -6.43
C ASP A 47 0.08 3.57 -6.05
N GLU A 48 1.13 3.11 -5.38
CA GLU A 48 1.25 1.73 -4.87
C GLU A 48 0.90 1.64 -3.37
N PRO A 49 0.26 0.54 -2.91
CA PRO A 49 0.00 0.33 -1.49
C PRO A 49 1.28 0.42 -0.65
N HIS A 50 1.23 1.18 0.44
CA HIS A 50 2.40 1.42 1.29
C HIS A 50 2.13 1.08 2.75
N GLY A 51 2.67 -0.06 3.18
CA GLY A 51 2.46 -0.61 4.53
C GLY A 51 1.09 -1.28 4.68
N PRO A 52 0.77 -1.76 5.88
CA PRO A 52 -0.53 -2.38 6.15
C PRO A 52 -1.64 -1.32 6.30
N ILE A 53 -2.89 -1.79 6.35
CA ILE A 53 -4.03 -0.95 6.72
C ILE A 53 -3.78 -0.36 8.12
N ALA A 54 -3.79 0.97 8.22
CA ALA A 54 -3.39 1.67 9.43
C ALA A 54 -4.45 1.57 10.54
N PHE A 55 -5.73 1.61 10.15
CA PHE A 55 -6.87 1.51 11.05
C PHE A 55 -7.98 0.73 10.36
N ASN A 56 -8.69 -0.09 11.14
CA ASN A 56 -9.93 -0.75 10.78
C ASN A 56 -11.01 -0.34 11.79
N ASP A 57 -12.27 -0.58 11.45
CA ASP A 57 -13.41 -0.34 12.33
C ASP A 57 -13.51 1.11 12.83
N LEU A 58 -13.10 2.06 11.99
CA LEU A 58 -13.25 3.48 12.28
C LEU A 58 -14.73 3.82 12.50
N PRO A 59 -15.08 4.49 13.62
CA PRO A 59 -16.46 4.81 13.93
C PRO A 59 -17.06 5.77 12.88
N SER A 60 -18.37 5.74 12.71
CA SER A 60 -19.04 6.73 11.86
C SER A 60 -18.85 8.13 12.44
N GLY A 61 -18.56 9.10 11.57
CA GLY A 61 -18.29 10.46 12.01
C GLY A 61 -17.68 11.34 10.93
N VAL A 62 -17.35 12.56 11.35
CA VAL A 62 -16.66 13.53 10.49
C VAL A 62 -15.16 13.43 10.75
N TYR A 63 -14.41 13.20 9.67
CA TYR A 63 -12.95 13.15 9.68
C TYR A 63 -12.39 14.37 8.97
N TYR A 64 -11.26 14.88 9.46
CA TYR A 64 -10.56 16.00 8.85
C TYR A 64 -9.17 15.52 8.40
N PRO A 65 -8.73 15.85 7.17
CA PRO A 65 -7.36 15.59 6.76
C PRO A 65 -6.42 16.42 7.63
N ALA A 66 -5.34 15.79 8.10
CA ALA A 66 -4.32 16.45 8.91
C ALA A 66 -2.94 16.10 8.36
N ILE A 67 -2.09 17.11 8.22
CA ILE A 67 -0.70 16.98 7.76
C ILE A 67 0.17 17.79 8.70
N SER A 68 1.29 17.20 9.12
CA SER A 68 2.35 17.87 9.87
C SER A 68 3.63 17.80 9.06
N LEU A 69 4.38 18.90 9.01
CA LEU A 69 5.56 19.05 8.16
C LEU A 69 6.78 19.46 9.00
N ASN A 70 7.94 18.97 8.60
CA ASN A 70 9.21 19.49 9.09
C ASN A 70 9.52 20.86 8.47
N ARG A 71 10.46 21.60 9.08
CA ARG A 71 10.97 22.86 8.52
C ARG A 71 11.47 22.63 7.10
N ASP A 72 11.19 23.59 6.22
CA ASP A 72 11.60 23.62 4.81
C ASP A 72 11.00 22.52 3.92
N VAL A 73 10.00 21.78 4.41
CA VAL A 73 9.18 20.87 3.58
C VAL A 73 8.03 21.64 2.95
N GLN A 74 7.83 21.45 1.64
CA GLN A 74 6.68 21.96 0.90
C GLN A 74 5.89 20.80 0.31
N VAL A 75 4.57 20.93 0.31
CA VAL A 75 3.65 19.94 -0.27
C VAL A 75 2.57 20.65 -1.07
N THR A 76 2.00 19.96 -2.04
CA THR A 76 0.77 20.37 -2.71
C THR A 76 -0.33 19.41 -2.31
N LEU A 77 -1.49 19.94 -1.91
CA LEU A 77 -2.67 19.13 -1.61
C LEU A 77 -3.54 19.03 -2.86
N ARG A 78 -3.85 17.80 -3.27
CA ARG A 78 -4.83 17.51 -4.32
C ARG A 78 -6.05 16.86 -3.69
N SER A 79 -7.18 17.58 -3.69
CA SER A 79 -8.46 17.10 -3.16
C SER A 79 -9.47 16.88 -4.29
N GLY A 80 -10.61 16.25 -3.96
CA GLY A 80 -11.68 15.99 -4.92
C GLY A 80 -11.32 14.96 -5.99
N LEU A 81 -10.44 14.01 -5.65
CA LEU A 81 -10.16 12.85 -6.49
C LEU A 81 -11.36 11.91 -6.49
N GLU A 82 -11.60 11.28 -7.65
CA GLU A 82 -12.58 10.20 -7.73
C GLU A 82 -12.11 9.01 -6.88
N PRO A 83 -13.00 8.33 -6.14
CA PRO A 83 -12.65 7.12 -5.45
C PRO A 83 -12.08 6.06 -6.41
N PRO A 84 -11.05 5.29 -6.01
CA PRO A 84 -10.55 4.19 -6.83
C PRO A 84 -11.62 3.11 -7.02
N SER A 85 -11.67 2.53 -8.22
CA SER A 85 -12.61 1.44 -8.56
C SER A 85 -12.32 0.18 -7.75
N SER A 86 -13.37 -0.48 -7.26
CA SER A 86 -13.28 -1.68 -6.42
C SER A 86 -12.51 -2.85 -7.05
N ASP A 87 -12.45 -2.92 -8.38
CA ASP A 87 -11.88 -4.05 -9.12
C ASP A 87 -10.35 -4.18 -9.03
N SER A 88 -9.65 -3.18 -8.47
CA SER A 88 -8.18 -3.23 -8.38
C SER A 88 -7.65 -4.03 -7.18
N GLU A 89 -8.48 -4.38 -6.20
CA GLU A 89 -8.03 -4.99 -4.94
C GLU A 89 -8.08 -6.54 -4.93
N ASP A 90 -8.76 -7.15 -5.90
CA ASP A 90 -8.98 -8.61 -5.97
C ASP A 90 -8.00 -9.34 -6.91
N SER A 91 -6.92 -8.69 -7.37
CA SER A 91 -6.00 -9.27 -8.36
C SER A 91 -5.01 -10.30 -7.78
N ASP A 92 -4.93 -10.45 -6.46
CA ASP A 92 -3.92 -11.26 -5.79
C ASP A 92 -4.48 -12.57 -5.21
N GLU A 93 -5.14 -13.43 -6.00
CA GLU A 93 -5.13 -14.87 -5.69
C GLU A 93 -5.38 -15.81 -6.89
N ASN A 94 -4.49 -16.80 -7.00
CA ASN A 94 -4.66 -18.11 -7.66
C ASN A 94 -4.39 -18.23 -9.18
N THR A 95 -3.12 -18.15 -9.59
CA THR A 95 -2.65 -18.99 -10.71
C THR A 95 -2.07 -20.29 -10.13
N PRO A 96 -2.72 -21.45 -10.26
CA PRO A 96 -2.07 -22.71 -9.94
C PRO A 96 -0.92 -22.92 -10.94
N ALA A 97 0.29 -23.16 -10.42
CA ALA A 97 1.44 -23.49 -11.25
C ALA A 97 1.08 -24.66 -12.19
N SER A 98 1.16 -24.44 -13.50
CA SER A 98 0.99 -25.47 -14.50
C SER A 98 1.90 -26.66 -14.17
N PRO A 99 1.40 -27.91 -14.12
CA PRO A 99 2.27 -29.05 -13.86
C PRO A 99 3.27 -29.17 -15.02
N LEU A 100 4.55 -29.20 -14.69
CA LEU A 100 5.64 -29.43 -15.63
C LEU A 100 5.35 -30.72 -16.41
N LEU A 101 5.09 -30.59 -17.71
CA LEU A 101 4.91 -31.71 -18.61
C LEU A 101 6.21 -32.51 -18.65
N ASN A 102 6.20 -33.73 -18.09
CA ASN A 102 7.31 -34.67 -18.14
C ASN A 102 7.83 -34.82 -19.57
N ARG A 103 9.07 -34.35 -19.80
CA ARG A 103 9.81 -34.60 -21.05
C ARG A 103 10.18 -36.09 -21.08
N PRO A 104 9.82 -36.87 -22.12
CA PRO A 104 10.29 -38.23 -22.23
C PRO A 104 11.81 -38.24 -22.53
N MET A 105 12.53 -39.08 -21.80
CA MET A 105 13.94 -39.41 -22.08
C MET A 105 14.02 -40.12 -23.43
N SER A 106 14.77 -39.53 -24.36
CA SER A 106 15.13 -40.17 -25.63
C SER A 106 15.96 -41.43 -25.33
N GLY A 107 15.38 -42.60 -25.52
CA GLY A 107 16.13 -43.85 -25.61
C GLY A 107 17.02 -43.82 -26.85
N LYS A 108 18.33 -43.68 -26.65
CA LYS A 108 19.30 -44.00 -27.69
C LYS A 108 19.46 -45.51 -27.74
N SER A 109 18.93 -46.10 -28.79
CA SER A 109 19.36 -47.41 -29.28
C SER A 109 20.77 -47.27 -29.84
N ASN A 110 21.72 -48.08 -29.37
CA ASN A 110 22.86 -48.50 -30.17
C ASN A 110 23.53 -49.74 -29.56
N GLN A 111 23.48 -50.81 -30.36
CA GLN A 111 24.26 -52.06 -30.34
C GLN A 111 24.02 -53.06 -29.20
#